data_AF-A0A3D9Z2P0-F1
#
_entry.id   AF-A0A3D9Z2P0-F1
#
_cell.length_a   1.000
_cell.length_b   1.000
_cell.length_c   1.000
_cell.angle_alpha   90.00
_cell.angle_beta   90.00
_cell.angle_gamma   90.00
#
_symmetry.space_group_name_H-M   'P 1'
#
loop_
_entity.id
_entity.type
_entity.pdbx_description
1 polymer ?
#
loop_
_entity_poly.entity_id
_entity_poly.type
_entity_poly.pdbx_seq_one_letter_code
_entity_poly.pdbx_strand_id
1 'polypeptide(L)'
;MIDDDAEDGAERKELEDVERLLKDAAREGEIAKEAVEKQAEDLVEAEHELEALRHPPTVTIIVDGTPHQVRRREHITYAEVVTLAYPDYPQHPEITYSVTYTKGPVEKPEGILSPGGSVKVKEGMVFRVNRTGQS
;
A
#
# COMPACT_ATOMS: atom_id res chain seq x y z
N MET A 1 -16.76 1.47 83.88
CA MET A 1 -17.40 1.01 82.62
C MET A 1 -17.51 2.25 81.77
N ILE A 2 -17.11 2.18 80.51
CA ILE A 2 -16.92 3.30 79.55
C ILE A 2 -15.46 3.79 79.54
N ASP A 3 -14.58 2.91 79.05
CA ASP A 3 -13.35 3.28 78.35
C ASP A 3 -13.55 2.82 76.91
N ASP A 4 -14.35 3.54 76.11
CA ASP A 4 -14.63 3.12 74.72
C ASP A 4 -15.38 4.27 74.01
N ASP A 5 -14.69 5.33 73.54
CA ASP A 5 -15.25 6.24 72.50
C ASP A 5 -14.25 7.31 71.99
N ALA A 6 -12.95 6.99 71.84
CA ALA A 6 -11.96 8.00 71.42
C ALA A 6 -11.19 7.65 70.13
N GLU A 7 -11.52 6.56 69.44
CA GLU A 7 -10.81 6.16 68.21
C GLU A 7 -11.55 6.51 66.91
N ASP A 8 -12.86 6.82 66.93
CA ASP A 8 -13.69 6.91 65.70
C ASP A 8 -13.39 8.13 64.79
N GLY A 9 -12.73 9.16 65.30
CA GLY A 9 -12.51 10.41 64.55
C GLY A 9 -11.28 10.40 63.63
N ALA A 10 -10.26 9.59 63.94
CA ALA A 10 -9.02 9.54 63.17
C ALA A 10 -9.15 8.63 61.94
N GLU A 11 -9.82 7.47 62.09
CA GLU A 11 -10.04 6.52 61.01
C GLU A 11 -10.86 7.12 59.86
N ARG A 12 -11.86 7.96 60.13
CA ARG A 12 -12.66 8.62 59.08
C ARG A 12 -11.84 9.56 58.21
N LYS A 13 -10.83 10.20 58.78
CA LYS A 13 -9.97 11.14 58.07
C LYS A 13 -8.96 10.39 57.21
N GLU A 14 -8.39 9.30 57.72
CA GLU A 14 -7.57 8.38 56.92
C GLU A 14 -8.37 7.77 55.77
N LEU A 15 -9.63 7.41 55.98
CA LEU A 15 -10.51 6.88 54.93
C LEU A 15 -10.76 7.90 53.80
N GLU A 16 -10.89 9.19 54.09
CA GLU A 16 -11.01 10.25 53.07
C GLU A 16 -9.71 10.50 52.30
N ASP A 17 -8.55 10.40 52.97
CA ASP A 17 -7.24 10.51 52.32
C ASP A 17 -6.95 9.29 51.42
N VAL A 18 -7.36 8.09 51.85
CA VAL A 18 -7.27 6.85 51.05
C VAL A 18 -8.20 6.89 49.84
N GLU A 19 -9.43 7.42 49.98
CA GLU A 19 -10.34 7.58 48.83
C GLU A 19 -9.80 8.58 47.80
N ARG A 20 -9.17 9.67 48.27
CA ARG A 20 -8.53 10.66 47.39
C ARG A 20 -7.38 10.03 46.60
N LEU A 21 -6.50 9.29 47.29
CA LEU A 21 -5.41 8.53 46.67
C LEU A 21 -5.91 7.51 45.64
N LEU A 22 -7.01 6.82 45.92
CA LEU A 22 -7.63 5.88 44.98
C LEU A 22 -8.25 6.57 43.76
N LYS A 23 -8.84 7.77 43.92
CA LYS A 23 -9.36 8.58 42.81
C LYS A 23 -8.26 9.16 41.93
N ASP A 24 -7.17 9.63 42.51
CA ASP A 24 -6.01 10.13 41.75
C ASP A 24 -5.35 8.99 40.95
N ALA A 25 -5.19 7.81 41.56
CA ALA A 25 -4.68 6.62 40.86
C ALA A 25 -5.60 6.13 39.73
N ALA A 26 -6.92 6.25 39.88
CA ALA A 26 -7.88 5.89 38.83
C ALA A 26 -7.79 6.84 37.62
N ARG A 27 -7.51 8.13 37.88
CA ARG A 27 -7.33 9.13 36.81
C ARG A 27 -6.07 8.86 35.99
N GLU A 28 -4.98 8.40 36.63
CA GLU A 28 -3.76 7.99 35.93
C GLU A 28 -3.98 6.78 35.00
N GLY A 29 -4.81 5.82 35.42
CA GLY A 29 -5.16 4.65 34.59
C GLY A 29 -6.01 4.98 33.37
N GLU A 30 -6.86 6.00 33.46
CA GLU A 30 -7.73 6.43 32.36
C GLU A 30 -6.94 7.15 31.25
N ILE A 31 -5.95 7.97 31.62
CA ILE A 31 -5.04 8.65 30.69
C ILE A 31 -4.18 7.62 29.92
N ALA A 32 -3.76 6.55 30.60
CA ALA A 32 -3.00 5.47 29.97
C ALA A 32 -3.83 4.67 28.96
N LYS A 33 -5.14 4.46 29.21
CA LYS A 33 -6.04 3.79 28.26
C LYS A 33 -6.31 4.65 27.03
N GLU A 34 -6.62 5.93 27.23
CA GLU A 34 -6.95 6.85 26.13
C GLU A 34 -5.74 7.08 25.21
N ALA A 35 -4.52 7.12 25.75
CA ALA A 35 -3.30 7.23 24.96
C ALA A 35 -3.02 5.98 24.10
N VAL A 36 -3.33 4.78 24.61
CA VAL A 36 -3.17 3.51 23.88
C VAL A 36 -4.20 3.39 22.76
N GLU A 37 -5.44 3.80 23.01
CA GLU A 37 -6.51 3.77 22.00
C GLU A 37 -6.23 4.76 20.86
N LYS A 38 -5.81 5.98 21.19
CA LYS A 38 -5.34 6.95 20.18
C LYS A 38 -4.15 6.45 19.37
N GLN A 39 -3.19 5.76 19.99
CA GLN A 39 -2.07 5.16 19.25
C GLN A 39 -2.51 4.00 18.35
N ALA A 40 -3.52 3.24 18.74
CA ALA A 40 -4.05 2.14 17.93
C ALA A 40 -4.82 2.64 16.70
N GLU A 41 -5.61 3.71 16.83
CA GLU A 41 -6.32 4.32 15.69
C GLU A 41 -5.36 4.90 14.64
N ASP A 42 -4.28 5.58 15.07
CA ASP A 42 -3.25 6.13 14.18
C ASP A 42 -2.50 5.04 13.38
N LEU A 43 -2.27 3.88 14.01
CA LEU A 43 -1.65 2.72 13.36
C LEU A 43 -2.57 2.07 12.31
N VAL A 44 -3.89 2.00 12.57
CA VAL A 44 -4.86 1.46 11.62
C VAL A 44 -4.97 2.36 10.38
N GLU A 45 -4.88 3.67 10.56
CA GLU A 45 -4.90 4.64 9.45
C GLU A 45 -3.63 4.52 8.58
N ALA A 46 -2.45 4.39 9.22
CA ALA A 46 -1.19 4.15 8.53
C ALA A 46 -1.16 2.80 7.78
N GLU A 47 -1.78 1.74 8.35
CA GLU A 47 -1.90 0.46 7.67
C GLU A 47 -2.77 0.54 6.42
N HIS A 48 -3.87 1.30 6.46
CA HIS A 48 -4.78 1.51 5.33
C HIS A 48 -4.16 2.37 4.23
N GLU A 49 -3.39 3.42 4.56
CA GLU A 49 -2.59 4.16 3.58
C GLU A 49 -1.52 3.28 2.94
N LEU A 50 -0.84 2.43 3.73
CA LEU A 50 0.12 1.48 3.19
C LEU A 50 -0.59 0.40 2.36
N GLU A 51 -1.83 0.03 2.68
CA GLU A 51 -2.63 -0.95 1.92
C GLU A 51 -3.11 -0.39 0.57
N ALA A 52 -3.46 0.89 0.51
CA ALA A 52 -3.73 1.61 -0.72
C ALA A 52 -2.48 1.72 -1.62
N LEU A 53 -1.29 1.83 -1.01
CA LEU A 53 0.00 1.72 -1.71
C LEU A 53 0.37 0.28 -2.07
N ARG A 54 -0.09 -0.72 -1.30
CA ARG A 54 0.16 -2.16 -1.55
C ARG A 54 -0.66 -2.70 -2.72
N HIS A 55 -1.79 -2.08 -3.07
CA HIS A 55 -2.61 -2.46 -4.22
C HIS A 55 -2.71 -1.34 -5.25
N PRO A 56 -1.61 -0.96 -5.93
CA PRO A 56 -1.71 -0.09 -7.08
C PRO A 56 -2.64 -0.78 -8.08
N PRO A 57 -3.62 -0.08 -8.68
CA PRO A 57 -4.56 -0.70 -9.59
C PRO A 57 -3.76 -1.48 -10.63
N THR A 58 -3.95 -2.79 -10.74
CA THR A 58 -3.33 -3.61 -11.76
C THR A 58 -4.26 -3.70 -12.95
N VAL A 59 -3.69 -3.80 -14.15
CA VAL A 59 -4.43 -4.05 -15.38
C VAL A 59 -3.85 -5.30 -16.01
N THR A 60 -4.74 -6.09 -16.60
CA THR A 60 -4.34 -7.27 -17.36
C THR A 60 -4.02 -6.83 -18.79
N ILE A 61 -2.78 -7.03 -19.20
CA ILE A 61 -2.34 -6.86 -20.60
C ILE A 61 -1.94 -8.22 -21.15
N ILE A 62 -1.98 -8.39 -22.46
CA ILE A 62 -1.57 -9.62 -23.11
C ILE A 62 -0.26 -9.34 -23.83
N VAL A 63 0.87 -9.88 -23.37
CA VAL A 63 2.17 -9.70 -24.01
C VAL A 63 2.56 -11.00 -24.72
N ASP A 64 2.78 -10.92 -26.02
CA ASP A 64 3.11 -12.06 -26.90
C ASP A 64 2.12 -13.24 -26.82
N GLY A 65 0.86 -12.95 -26.51
CA GLY A 65 -0.19 -13.96 -26.32
C GLY A 65 -0.33 -14.46 -24.87
N THR A 66 0.56 -14.05 -23.97
CA THR A 66 0.51 -14.40 -22.55
C THR A 66 -0.13 -13.26 -21.74
N PRO A 67 -1.19 -13.51 -20.94
CA PRO A 67 -1.76 -12.49 -20.07
C PRO A 67 -0.83 -12.21 -18.88
N HIS A 68 -0.41 -10.95 -18.73
CA HIS A 68 0.39 -10.44 -17.63
C HIS A 68 -0.37 -9.36 -16.86
N GLN A 69 -0.38 -9.47 -15.53
CA GLN A 69 -0.87 -8.42 -14.65
C GLN A 69 0.24 -7.41 -14.41
N VAL A 70 0.05 -6.20 -14.89
CA VAL A 70 1.01 -5.10 -14.69
C VAL A 70 0.36 -3.99 -13.88
N ARG A 71 1.17 -3.20 -13.19
CA ARG A 71 0.67 -1.99 -12.53
C ARG A 71 0.06 -1.08 -13.59
N ARG A 72 -1.14 -0.55 -13.32
CA ARG A 72 -1.83 0.46 -14.13
C ARG A 72 -1.03 1.76 -14.06
N ARG A 73 -0.01 1.82 -14.91
CA ARG A 73 0.81 3.01 -15.11
C ARG A 73 0.17 3.87 -16.19
N GLU A 74 0.43 5.16 -16.11
CA GLU A 74 0.00 6.08 -17.16
C GLU A 74 0.69 5.76 -18.49
N HIS A 75 1.94 5.28 -18.46
CA HIS A 75 2.67 4.83 -19.65
C HIS A 75 3.51 3.58 -19.34
N ILE A 76 3.53 2.60 -20.25
CA ILE A 76 4.50 1.50 -20.28
C ILE A 76 5.56 1.81 -21.31
N THR A 77 6.81 1.54 -20.96
CA THR A 77 7.94 1.75 -21.87
C THR A 77 8.18 0.51 -22.70
N TYR A 78 8.78 0.70 -23.88
CA TYR A 78 9.24 -0.38 -24.73
C TYR A 78 10.01 -1.46 -23.95
N ALA A 79 11.01 -1.05 -23.15
CA ALA A 79 11.88 -1.98 -22.42
C ALA A 79 11.09 -2.85 -21.43
N GLU A 80 10.08 -2.29 -20.76
CA GLU A 80 9.24 -3.09 -19.86
C GLU A 80 8.39 -4.11 -20.59
N VAL A 81 7.76 -3.73 -21.72
CA VAL A 81 6.98 -4.70 -22.52
C VAL A 81 7.87 -5.83 -23.02
N VAL A 82 9.07 -5.49 -23.53
CA VAL A 82 10.02 -6.50 -24.01
C VAL A 82 10.51 -7.38 -22.86
N THR A 83 10.80 -6.82 -21.69
CA THR A 83 11.24 -7.58 -20.51
C THR A 83 10.15 -8.54 -20.00
N LEU A 84 8.87 -8.17 -20.13
CA LEU A 84 7.75 -9.04 -19.77
C LEU A 84 7.64 -10.27 -20.69
N ALA A 85 7.92 -10.12 -21.97
CA ALA A 85 7.94 -11.23 -22.94
C ALA A 85 9.26 -12.02 -22.89
N TYR A 86 10.37 -11.31 -22.74
CA TYR A 86 11.74 -11.81 -22.82
C TYR A 86 12.54 -11.28 -21.63
N PRO A 87 12.58 -12.02 -20.51
CA PRO A 87 13.36 -11.62 -19.33
C PRO A 87 14.87 -11.56 -19.61
N ASP A 88 15.35 -12.19 -20.70
CA ASP A 88 16.74 -12.14 -21.17
C ASP A 88 17.09 -10.89 -21.99
N TYR A 89 16.10 -10.05 -22.35
CA TYR A 89 16.31 -8.78 -23.04
C TYR A 89 17.43 -7.88 -22.46
N PRO A 90 17.51 -7.63 -21.13
CA PRO A 90 18.58 -6.81 -20.55
C PRO A 90 19.99 -7.36 -20.80
N GLN A 91 20.14 -8.65 -21.14
CA GLN A 91 21.43 -9.26 -21.48
C GLN A 91 21.82 -9.03 -22.95
N HIS A 92 20.88 -8.62 -23.80
CA HIS A 92 21.07 -8.44 -25.24
C HIS A 92 20.54 -7.07 -25.73
N PRO A 93 21.14 -5.94 -25.30
CA PRO A 93 20.74 -4.61 -25.75
C PRO A 93 21.01 -4.36 -27.23
N GLU A 94 21.78 -5.23 -27.88
CA GLU A 94 22.07 -5.23 -29.32
C GLU A 94 20.90 -5.70 -30.20
N ILE A 95 19.90 -6.35 -29.62
CA ILE A 95 18.75 -6.89 -30.38
C ILE A 95 17.65 -5.83 -30.46
N THR A 96 17.35 -5.41 -31.68
CA THR A 96 16.18 -4.55 -31.95
C THR A 96 14.91 -5.39 -31.94
N TYR A 97 13.99 -5.07 -31.04
CA TYR A 97 12.61 -5.56 -31.08
C TYR A 97 11.67 -4.46 -31.58
N SER A 98 10.59 -4.86 -32.20
CA SER A 98 9.45 -4.01 -32.53
C SER A 98 8.27 -4.50 -31.71
N VAL A 99 7.81 -3.64 -30.80
CA VAL A 99 6.64 -3.93 -29.96
C VAL A 99 5.43 -3.38 -30.68
N THR A 100 4.55 -4.22 -31.20
CA THR A 100 3.27 -3.78 -31.73
C THR A 100 2.21 -3.88 -30.65
N TYR A 101 1.29 -2.93 -30.60
CA TYR A 101 0.14 -3.00 -29.70
C TYR A 101 -1.16 -2.99 -30.51
N THR A 102 -2.16 -3.71 -30.01
CA THR A 102 -3.53 -3.76 -30.55
C THR A 102 -4.52 -3.62 -29.39
N LYS A 103 -5.74 -3.17 -29.68
CA LYS A 103 -6.71 -2.71 -28.67
C LYS A 103 -6.19 -1.55 -27.81
N GLY A 104 -5.44 -0.64 -28.44
CA GLY A 104 -4.98 0.61 -27.86
C GLY A 104 -6.11 1.64 -27.64
N PRO A 105 -5.76 2.89 -27.28
CA PRO A 105 -6.75 3.96 -27.08
C PRO A 105 -7.61 4.21 -28.33
N VAL A 106 -8.80 4.80 -28.15
CA VAL A 106 -9.76 5.08 -29.23
C VAL A 106 -9.14 5.81 -30.42
N GLU A 107 -8.17 6.68 -30.16
CA GLU A 107 -7.46 7.44 -31.20
C GLU A 107 -6.49 6.57 -32.03
N LYS A 108 -5.90 5.53 -31.43
CA LYS A 108 -4.93 4.63 -32.06
C LYS A 108 -5.13 3.20 -31.53
N PRO A 109 -6.09 2.44 -32.09
CA PRO A 109 -6.39 1.08 -31.64
C PRO A 109 -5.24 0.12 -31.92
N GLU A 110 -4.38 0.44 -32.88
CA GLU A 110 -3.18 -0.32 -33.22
C GLU A 110 -2.00 0.61 -33.53
N GLY A 111 -0.79 0.14 -33.27
CA GLY A 111 0.42 0.90 -33.53
C GLY A 111 1.69 0.14 -33.17
N ILE A 112 2.82 0.78 -33.42
CA ILE A 112 4.15 0.26 -33.14
C ILE A 112 4.81 1.16 -32.09
N LEU A 113 5.32 0.53 -31.04
CA LEU A 113 6.10 1.12 -29.97
C LEU A 113 7.58 0.87 -30.25
N SER A 114 8.25 1.92 -30.71
CA SER A 114 9.69 1.93 -31.00
C SER A 114 10.54 1.94 -29.72
N PRO A 115 11.81 1.52 -29.78
CA PRO A 115 12.73 1.63 -28.65
C PRO A 115 12.84 3.07 -28.14
N GLY A 116 12.79 3.25 -26.82
CA GLY A 116 12.73 4.56 -26.16
C GLY A 116 11.33 5.20 -26.13
N GLY A 117 10.35 4.61 -26.82
CA GLY A 117 8.96 5.05 -26.78
C GLY A 117 8.19 4.54 -25.56
N SER A 118 7.08 5.20 -25.26
CA SER A 118 6.13 4.79 -24.23
C SER A 118 4.68 4.96 -24.68
N VAL A 119 3.77 4.10 -24.23
CA VAL A 119 2.35 4.14 -24.59
C VAL A 119 1.45 3.96 -23.37
N LYS A 120 0.27 4.57 -23.39
CA LYS A 120 -0.70 4.46 -22.29
C LYS A 120 -1.33 3.08 -22.26
N VAL A 121 -1.12 2.37 -21.14
CA VAL A 121 -1.70 1.04 -20.94
C VAL A 121 -3.15 1.16 -20.50
N LYS A 122 -3.99 0.31 -21.10
CA LYS A 122 -5.35 0.07 -20.65
C LYS A 122 -5.57 -1.43 -20.45
N GLU A 123 -6.62 -1.74 -19.71
CA GLU A 123 -7.06 -3.12 -19.49
C GLU A 123 -7.42 -3.80 -20.82
N GLY A 124 -6.94 -5.02 -21.02
CA GLY A 124 -7.19 -5.82 -22.23
C GLY A 124 -6.35 -5.42 -23.44
N MET A 125 -5.35 -4.57 -23.26
CA MET A 125 -4.42 -4.17 -24.32
C MET A 125 -3.49 -5.33 -24.65
N VAL A 126 -3.25 -5.57 -25.94
CA VAL A 126 -2.43 -6.68 -26.43
C VAL A 126 -1.15 -6.10 -27.02
N PHE A 127 -0.01 -6.55 -26.52
CA PHE A 127 1.32 -6.25 -27.01
C PHE A 127 1.92 -7.48 -27.68
N ARG A 128 2.56 -7.31 -28.83
CA ARG A 128 3.30 -8.34 -29.55
C ARG A 128 4.72 -7.89 -29.71
N VAL A 129 5.68 -8.74 -29.38
CA VAL A 129 7.09 -8.38 -29.43
C VAL A 129 7.74 -9.15 -30.57
N ASN A 130 7.96 -8.49 -31.70
CA ASN A 130 8.65 -9.09 -32.83
C ASN A 130 10.12 -8.71 -32.82
N ARG A 131 11.01 -9.70 -32.88
CA ARG A 131 12.44 -9.45 -33.07
C ARG A 131 12.67 -8.95 -34.50
N THR A 132 13.11 -7.71 -34.65
CA THR A 132 13.46 -7.16 -35.96
C THR A 132 14.96 -7.37 -36.17
N GLY A 133 15.33 -8.45 -36.86
CA GLY A 133 16.70 -8.63 -37.34
C GLY A 133 17.00 -7.57 -38.39
N GLN A 134 18.13 -6.87 -38.25
CA GLN A 134 18.60 -5.95 -39.27
C GLN A 134 18.78 -6.67 -40.60
N SER A 135 18.29 -6.06 -41.69
CA SER A 135 18.67 -6.40 -43.07
C SER A 135 20.11 -6.01 -43.36
#